data_AF-A0A2N1JRW3-F1
#
_entry.id   AF-A0A2N1JRW3-F1
#
_cell.length_a   1.000
_cell.length_b   1.000
_cell.length_c   1.000
_cell.angle_alpha   90.00
_cell.angle_beta   90.00
_cell.angle_gamma   90.00
#
_symmetry.space_group_name_H-M   'P 1'
#
loop_
_entity.id
_entity.type
_entity.pdbx_description
1 polymer ?
#
loop_
_entity_poly.entity_id
_entity_poly.type
_entity_poly.pdbx_seq_one_letter_code
_entity_poly.pdbx_strand_id
1 'polypeptide(L)'
;MGNLGEVIETLDIGDVVVITWYNFETMSYKVMEDIDKGIHLSRPYAYAYACNKNTDDLLQRIKDDMTGDNPVIENYTIFKK
;
A
#
# COMPACT_ATOMS: atom_id res chain seq x y z
N MET A 1 20.59 23.75 9.61
CA MET A 1 20.17 22.43 9.07
C MET A 1 18.75 22.19 9.53
N GLY A 2 17.77 22.56 8.73
CA GLY A 2 16.36 22.31 9.05
C GLY A 2 15.99 20.91 8.57
N ASN A 3 15.63 20.01 9.49
CA ASN A 3 14.92 18.79 9.10
C ASN A 3 13.56 19.24 8.59
N LEU A 4 13.42 19.26 7.26
CA LEU A 4 12.14 19.37 6.58
C LEU A 4 11.25 18.27 7.18
N GLY A 5 10.12 18.69 7.76
CA GLY A 5 9.18 17.79 8.41
C GLY A 5 8.89 16.62 7.49
N GLU A 6 9.39 15.45 7.86
CA GLU A 6 9.11 14.20 7.18
C GLU A 6 7.59 14.06 7.22
N VAL A 7 6.93 14.22 6.08
CA VAL A 7 5.51 13.93 5.98
C VAL A 7 5.43 12.42 6.20
N ILE A 8 5.10 12.02 7.42
CA ILE A 8 4.87 10.62 7.75
C ILE A 8 3.61 10.25 6.99
N GLU A 9 3.80 9.65 5.82
CA GLU A 9 2.74 9.08 5.05
C GLU A 9 2.21 7.88 5.84
N THR A 10 0.94 7.93 6.25
CA THR A 10 0.27 6.87 7.03
C THR A 10 -0.79 6.19 6.18
N LEU A 11 -1.19 4.99 6.59
CA LEU A 11 -2.23 4.21 5.95
C LEU A 11 -3.28 3.79 7.00
N ASP A 12 -4.56 3.95 6.67
CA ASP A 12 -5.66 3.66 7.58
C ASP A 12 -6.64 2.66 6.95
N ILE A 13 -7.31 1.84 7.79
CA ILE A 13 -8.39 0.97 7.31
C ILE A 13 -9.49 1.82 6.67
N GLY A 14 -9.83 1.49 5.43
CA GLY A 14 -10.80 2.19 4.60
C GLY A 14 -10.19 3.11 3.55
N ASP A 15 -8.91 3.46 3.66
CA ASP A 15 -8.20 4.26 2.64
C ASP A 15 -8.20 3.54 1.29
N VAL A 16 -8.09 4.32 0.22
CA VAL A 16 -7.93 3.79 -1.14
C VAL A 16 -6.48 4.00 -1.57
N VAL A 17 -5.83 2.92 -1.99
CA VAL A 17 -4.48 2.95 -2.55
C VAL A 17 -4.56 2.62 -4.03
N VAL A 18 -4.10 3.54 -4.87
CA VAL A 18 -3.92 3.29 -6.30
C VAL A 18 -2.47 2.93 -6.54
N ILE A 19 -2.21 1.76 -7.12
CA ILE A 19 -0.86 1.22 -7.38
C ILE A 19 -0.67 1.09 -8.89
N THR A 20 0.42 1.64 -9.41
CA THR A 20 0.92 1.39 -10.76
C THR A 20 1.98 0.29 -10.69
N TRP A 21 1.65 -0.87 -11.24
CA TRP A 21 2.51 -2.05 -11.24
C TRP A 21 3.48 -2.03 -12.43
N TYR A 22 4.74 -2.39 -12.21
CA TYR A 22 5.77 -2.39 -13.24
C TYR A 22 5.43 -3.37 -14.37
N ASN A 23 5.32 -2.88 -15.60
CA ASN A 23 4.85 -3.63 -16.80
C ASN A 23 3.38 -4.10 -16.77
N PHE A 24 2.57 -3.63 -15.82
CA PHE A 24 1.16 -4.01 -15.69
C PHE A 24 0.26 -2.77 -15.62
N GLU A 25 -1.03 -3.01 -15.37
CA GLU A 25 -2.05 -1.97 -15.26
C GLU A 25 -2.04 -1.26 -13.91
N THR A 26 -2.52 -0.01 -13.90
CA THR A 26 -2.78 0.73 -12.66
C THR A 26 -4.09 0.27 -12.05
N MET A 27 -4.06 -0.03 -10.75
CA MET A 27 -5.20 -0.62 -10.04
C MET A 27 -5.49 0.08 -8.72
N SER A 28 -6.78 0.19 -8.40
CA SER A 28 -7.26 0.77 -7.14
C SER A 28 -7.63 -0.34 -6.16
N TYR A 29 -7.16 -0.20 -4.93
CA TYR A 29 -7.43 -1.13 -3.83
C TYR A 29 -7.93 -0.36 -2.61
N LYS A 30 -8.73 -1.02 -1.79
CA LYS A 30 -9.16 -0.50 -0.49
C LYS A 30 -8.41 -1.22 0.62
N VAL A 31 -7.93 -0.48 1.60
CA VAL A 31 -7.34 -1.06 2.81
C VAL A 31 -8.45 -1.66 3.66
N MET A 32 -8.36 -2.96 3.92
CA MET A 32 -9.35 -3.73 4.64
C MET A 32 -8.69 -4.53 5.76
N GLU A 33 -9.46 -4.86 6.79
CA GLU A 33 -9.06 -5.77 7.86
C GLU A 33 -10.03 -6.95 7.88
N ASP A 34 -9.51 -8.16 7.99
CA ASP A 34 -10.27 -9.41 8.06
C ASP A 34 -9.68 -10.33 9.12
N ILE A 35 -10.52 -11.10 9.79
CA ILE A 35 -10.11 -11.96 10.92
C ILE A 35 -9.10 -13.03 10.48
N ASP A 36 -9.27 -13.59 9.28
CA ASP A 36 -8.45 -14.69 8.80
C ASP A 36 -7.19 -14.19 8.06
N LYS A 37 -7.26 -12.99 7.48
CA LYS A 37 -6.22 -12.45 6.56
C LYS A 37 -5.44 -11.28 7.12
N GLY A 38 -5.88 -10.70 8.23
CA GLY A 38 -5.34 -9.45 8.75
C GLY A 38 -5.62 -8.27 7.83
N ILE A 39 -4.68 -7.33 7.79
CA ILE A 39 -4.77 -6.06 7.07
C ILE A 39 -4.25 -6.25 5.65
N HIS A 40 -5.05 -5.87 4.66
CA HIS A 40 -4.73 -6.15 3.27
C HIS A 40 -5.32 -5.15 2.28
N LEU A 41 -4.86 -5.20 1.03
CA LEU A 41 -5.42 -4.43 -0.08
C LEU A 41 -6.46 -5.26 -0.85
N SER A 42 -7.70 -4.80 -0.88
CA SER A 42 -8.83 -5.50 -1.50
C SER A 42 -9.34 -4.78 -2.75
N ARG A 43 -9.69 -5.53 -3.79
CA ARG A 43 -10.41 -5.05 -4.99
C ARG A 43 -11.56 -6.00 -5.34
N PRO A 44 -12.50 -5.63 -6.22
CA PRO A 44 -13.55 -6.54 -6.66
C PRO A 44 -12.93 -7.84 -7.21
N TYR A 45 -13.27 -8.98 -6.58
CA TYR A 45 -12.87 -10.33 -6.98
C TYR A 45 -11.38 -10.69 -6.87
N ALA A 46 -10.54 -9.86 -6.25
CA ALA A 46 -9.13 -10.17 -6.01
C ALA A 46 -8.57 -9.39 -4.83
N TYR A 47 -7.54 -9.93 -4.18
CA TYR A 47 -6.80 -9.25 -3.12
C TYR A 47 -5.33 -9.13 -3.51
N ALA A 48 -4.68 -8.09 -3.03
CA ALA A 48 -3.25 -7.86 -3.09
C ALA A 48 -2.74 -7.60 -1.67
N TYR A 49 -1.46 -7.86 -1.40
CA TYR A 49 -0.77 -7.55 -0.14
C TYR A 49 -1.55 -7.85 1.16
N ALA A 50 -1.17 -8.90 1.88
CA ALA A 50 -1.67 -9.16 3.23
C ALA A 50 -0.56 -9.00 4.27
N CYS A 51 -0.93 -8.43 5.42
CA CYS A 51 -0.11 -8.17 6.59
C CYS A 51 -0.92 -8.53 7.84
N ASN A 52 -0.38 -9.41 8.69
CA ASN A 52 -1.07 -9.84 9.92
C ASN A 52 -0.88 -8.88 11.11
N LYS A 53 -0.21 -7.74 10.92
CA LYS A 53 0.24 -6.86 12.01
C LYS A 53 -0.54 -5.55 12.08
N ASN A 54 -0.19 -4.58 11.24
CA ASN A 54 -0.76 -3.22 11.22
C ASN A 54 -0.68 -2.64 9.80
N THR A 55 -1.28 -1.46 9.61
CA THR A 55 -1.29 -0.74 8.34
C THR A 55 0.06 -0.13 7.96
N ASP A 56 0.92 0.17 8.93
CA ASP A 56 2.27 0.70 8.67
C ASP A 56 3.16 -0.37 8.02
N ASP A 57 3.09 -1.61 8.48
CA ASP A 57 3.77 -2.75 7.87
C ASP A 57 3.25 -2.99 6.43
N LEU A 58 1.96 -2.77 6.18
CA LEU A 58 1.39 -2.84 4.82
C LEU A 58 1.96 -1.74 3.93
N LEU A 59 2.04 -0.50 4.42
CA LEU A 59 2.63 0.63 3.68
C LEU A 59 4.13 0.42 3.42
N GLN A 60 4.87 -0.05 4.42
CA GLN A 60 6.29 -0.34 4.27
C GLN A 60 6.52 -1.39 3.18
N ARG A 61 5.69 -2.43 3.12
CA ARG A 61 5.80 -3.46 2.07
C ARG A 61 5.56 -2.91 0.66
N ILE A 62 4.62 -1.98 0.50
CA ILE A 62 4.41 -1.29 -0.78
C ILE A 62 5.67 -0.49 -1.16
N LYS A 63 6.28 0.21 -0.21
CA LYS A 63 7.52 0.98 -0.42
C LYS A 63 8.70 0.07 -0.76
N ASP A 64 8.84 -1.06 -0.05
CA ASP A 64 9.89 -2.04 -0.32
C ASP A 64 9.81 -2.55 -1.76
N ASP A 65 8.59 -2.83 -2.25
CA ASP A 65 8.32 -3.29 -3.62
C ASP A 65 8.52 -2.21 -4.71
N MET A 66 8.69 -0.95 -4.32
CA MET A 66 9.16 0.15 -5.20
C MET A 66 10.68 0.26 -5.25
N THR A 67 11.40 -0.39 -4.35
CA THR A 67 12.85 -0.23 -4.18
C THR A 67 13.60 -1.52 -4.49
N GLY A 68 14.86 -1.39 -4.91
CA GLY A 68 15.72 -2.53 -5.27
C GLY A 68 16.00 -2.63 -6.76
N ASP A 69 16.69 -3.70 -7.16
CA ASP A 69 17.19 -3.87 -8.53
C ASP A 69 16.10 -4.24 -9.54
N ASN A 70 14.97 -4.81 -9.08
CA ASN A 70 13.83 -5.18 -9.91
C ASN A 70 12.52 -4.78 -9.19
N PRO A 71 12.17 -3.48 -9.16
CA PRO A 71 10.94 -3.03 -8.51
C PRO A 71 9.72 -3.57 -9.25
N VAL A 72 8.69 -3.95 -8.50
CA VAL A 72 7.41 -4.45 -9.05
C VAL A 72 6.30 -3.40 -9.00
N ILE A 73 6.50 -2.33 -8.22
CA ILE A 73 5.64 -1.14 -8.19
C ILE A 73 6.44 0.05 -8.74
N GLU A 74 5.84 0.79 -9.67
CA GLU A 74 6.39 2.05 -10.18
C GLU A 74 6.04 3.23 -9.27
N ASN A 75 4.78 3.28 -8.82
CA ASN A 75 4.28 4.33 -7.95
C ASN A 75 3.02 3.87 -7.20
N TYR A 76 2.69 4.55 -6.10
CA TYR A 76 1.38 4.47 -5.47
C TYR A 76 0.83 5.86 -5.11
N THR A 77 -0.46 5.94 -4.85
CA THR A 77 -1.11 7.14 -4.32
C THR A 77 -2.18 6.74 -3.31
N ILE A 78 -2.16 7.39 -2.15
CA ILE A 78 -3.10 7.13 -1.06
C ILE A 78 -4.18 8.22 -1.07
N PHE A 79 -5.44 7.79 -1.11
CA PHE A 79 -6.61 8.64 -0.92
C PHE A 79 -7.22 8.30 0.43
N LYS A 80 -7.19 9.27 1.34
CA LYS A 80 -7.76 9.15 2.68
C LYS A 80 -9.29 9.02 2.59
N LYS A 81 -9.84 8.15 3.44
CA LYS A 81 -11.30 7.98 3.59
C LYS A 81 -12.02 9.24 4.07
#